data_AF-A0A9X7TR36-F1
#
_entry.id   AF-A0A9X7TR36-F1
#
_cell.length_a   1.000
_cell.length_b   1.000
_cell.length_c   1.000
_cell.angle_alpha   90.00
_cell.angle_beta   90.00
_cell.angle_gamma   90.00
#
_symmetry.space_group_name_H-M   'P 1'
#
loop_
_entity.id
_entity.type
_entity.pdbx_description
1 polymer ?
#
loop_
_entity_poly.entity_id
_entity_poly.type
_entity_poly.pdbx_seq_one_letter_code
_entity_poly.pdbx_strand_id
1 'polypeptide(L)'
;MVESKYIRKIIAPLVLSLFAIGWYQFSKIYLTHANDLALSNANFAVYVQTQQFDGYLTATRYICYAIVYLGLILFWYNLVKFVEVKEKHG
;
A
#
# COMPACT_ATOMS: atom_id res chain seq x y z
N MET A 1 10.89 8.87 26.21
CA MET A 1 11.48 8.28 24.99
C MET A 1 10.96 6.87 24.66
N VAL A 2 10.75 6.00 25.65
CA VAL A 2 10.32 4.60 25.44
C VAL A 2 8.92 4.49 24.81
N GLU A 3 7.92 5.23 25.30
CA GLU A 3 6.54 5.21 24.76
C GLU A 3 6.45 5.63 23.28
N SER A 4 7.18 6.69 22.89
CA SER A 4 7.25 7.16 21.50
C SER A 4 7.73 6.07 20.53
N LYS A 5 8.66 5.21 20.97
CA LYS A 5 9.16 4.09 20.16
C LYS A 5 8.10 3.01 19.92
N TYR A 6 7.25 2.74 20.91
CA TYR A 6 6.16 1.76 20.77
C TYR A 6 5.01 2.30 19.91
N ILE A 7 4.62 3.55 20.14
CA ILE A 7 3.59 4.23 19.33
C ILE A 7 4.01 4.25 17.85
N ARG A 8 5.28 4.59 17.55
CA ARG A 8 5.80 4.57 16.18
C ARG A 8 5.72 3.19 15.53
N LYS A 9 5.97 2.11 16.29
CA LYS A 9 5.88 0.73 15.78
C LYS A 9 4.45 0.28 15.48
N ILE A 10 3.47 0.86 16.15
CA ILE A 10 2.05 0.58 15.91
C ILE A 10 1.53 1.42 14.72
N ILE A 11 1.90 2.71 14.65
CA ILE A 11 1.40 3.62 13.60
C ILE A 11 2.07 3.35 12.24
N ALA A 12 3.37 3.05 12.21
CA ALA A 12 4.10 2.84 10.97
C ALA A 12 3.46 1.80 10.02
N PRO A 13 3.08 0.58 10.47
CA PRO A 13 2.43 -0.39 9.59
C PRO A 13 1.04 0.08 9.12
N LEU A 14 0.30 0.85 9.92
CA LEU A 14 -1.00 1.40 9.51
C LEU A 14 -0.82 2.44 8.40
N VAL A 15 0.14 3.35 8.56
CA VAL A 15 0.46 4.37 7.56
C VAL A 15 0.91 3.71 6.25
N LEU A 16 1.74 2.67 6.33
CA LEU A 16 2.18 1.92 5.15
C LEU A 16 1.00 1.21 4.46
N SER A 17 0.08 0.61 5.21
CA SER A 17 -1.13 0.00 4.65
C SER A 17 -2.02 1.02 3.95
N LEU A 18 -2.25 2.18 4.57
CA LEU A 18 -3.03 3.27 3.97
C LEU A 18 -2.35 3.81 2.71
N PHE A 19 -1.03 3.98 2.74
CA PHE A 19 -0.25 4.35 1.56
C PHE A 19 -0.42 3.33 0.43
N ALA A 20 -0.34 2.03 0.72
CA ALA A 20 -0.50 0.98 -0.30
C ALA A 20 -1.90 0.99 -0.93
N ILE A 21 -2.95 1.24 -0.14
CA ILE A 21 -4.32 1.39 -0.64
C ILE A 21 -4.42 2.62 -1.54
N GLY A 22 -3.91 3.77 -1.09
CA GLY A 22 -3.89 5.00 -1.86
C GLY A 22 -3.11 4.86 -3.16
N TRP A 23 -1.95 4.20 -3.11
CA TRP A 23 -1.11 3.91 -4.26
C TRP A 23 -1.86 3.09 -5.31
N TYR A 24 -2.57 2.04 -4.91
CA TYR A 24 -3.34 1.23 -5.85
C TYR A 24 -4.45 2.04 -6.53
N GLN A 25 -5.19 2.86 -5.77
CA GLN A 25 -6.24 3.72 -6.34
C GLN A 25 -5.67 4.78 -7.29
N PHE A 26 -4.54 5.39 -6.91
CA PHE A 26 -3.82 6.32 -7.76
C PHE A 26 -3.41 5.65 -9.07
N SER A 27 -2.76 4.49 -9.02
CA SER A 27 -2.35 3.73 -10.20
C SER A 27 -3.53 3.38 -11.11
N LYS A 28 -4.65 2.95 -10.53
CA LYS A 28 -5.86 2.62 -11.30
C LYS A 28 -6.43 3.82 -12.03
N ILE A 29 -6.45 5.00 -11.43
CA ILE A 29 -7.07 6.19 -12.03
C ILE A 29 -6.10 6.85 -13.01
N TYR A 30 -4.89 7.19 -12.55
CA TYR A 30 -3.96 8.00 -13.32
C TYR A 30 -3.34 7.25 -14.49
N LEU A 31 -2.95 5.99 -14.29
CA LEU A 31 -2.30 5.24 -15.38
C LEU A 31 -3.30 4.89 -16.48
N THR A 32 -4.55 4.59 -16.12
CA THR A 32 -5.62 4.31 -17.11
C THR A 32 -5.90 5.56 -17.92
N HIS A 33 -6.08 6.71 -17.24
CA HIS A 33 -6.31 7.99 -17.90
C HIS A 33 -5.15 8.39 -18.83
N ALA A 34 -3.90 8.22 -18.38
CA ALA A 34 -2.73 8.50 -19.20
C ALA A 34 -2.64 7.59 -20.43
N ASN A 35 -3.02 6.32 -20.30
CA ASN A 35 -3.03 5.37 -21.40
C ASN A 35 -4.11 5.70 -22.44
N ASP A 36 -5.31 6.11 -21.98
CA ASP A 36 -6.41 6.56 -22.85
C ASP A 36 -6.03 7.86 -23.60
N LEU A 37 -5.36 8.79 -22.92
CA LEU A 37 -4.82 10.00 -23.55
C LEU A 37 -3.76 9.65 -24.61
N ALA A 38 -2.86 8.70 -24.34
CA ALA A 38 -1.87 8.28 -25.32
C ALA A 38 -2.53 7.67 -26.58
N LEU A 39 -3.56 6.85 -26.39
CA LEU A 39 -4.33 6.25 -27.49
C LEU A 39 -5.05 7.32 -28.32
N SER A 40 -5.77 8.24 -27.67
CA SER A 40 -6.53 9.30 -28.34
C SER A 40 -5.66 10.29 -29.12
N ASN A 41 -4.42 10.53 -28.66
CA ASN A 41 -3.45 11.38 -29.34
C ASN A 41 -2.59 10.62 -30.37
N ALA A 42 -2.90 9.36 -30.68
CA ALA A 42 -2.11 8.49 -31.56
C ALA A 42 -0.62 8.39 -31.17
N ASN A 43 -0.30 8.55 -29.88
CA ASN A 43 1.06 8.47 -29.36
C ASN A 43 1.39 7.04 -28.95
N PHE A 44 1.67 6.21 -29.96
CA PHE A 44 1.92 4.79 -29.79
C PHE A 44 3.27 4.46 -29.12
N ALA A 45 4.16 5.44 -28.94
CA ALA A 45 5.44 5.26 -28.26
C ALA A 45 5.29 5.04 -26.74
N VAL A 46 4.22 5.58 -26.15
CA VAL A 46 3.92 5.49 -24.70
C VAL A 46 2.61 4.76 -24.40
N TYR A 47 1.81 4.46 -25.44
CA TYR A 47 0.63 3.63 -25.30
C TYR A 47 1.00 2.19 -24.91
N VAL A 48 0.28 1.66 -23.93
CA VAL A 48 0.40 0.27 -23.48
C VAL A 48 -0.88 -0.47 -23.88
N GLN A 49 -0.71 -1.63 -24.53
CA GLN A 49 -1.84 -2.49 -24.88
C GLN A 49 -2.62 -2.92 -23.62
N THR A 50 -3.94 -2.96 -23.72
CA THR A 50 -4.87 -3.24 -22.62
C THR A 50 -4.51 -4.51 -21.83
N GLN A 51 -4.14 -5.60 -22.51
CA GLN A 51 -3.77 -6.86 -21.83
C GLN A 51 -2.52 -6.71 -20.94
N GLN A 52 -1.51 -5.99 -21.41
CA GLN A 52 -0.30 -5.73 -20.62
C GLN A 52 -0.58 -4.76 -19.47
N PHE A 53 -1.43 -3.77 -19.70
CA PHE A 53 -1.87 -2.80 -18.71
C PHE A 53 -2.67 -3.46 -17.57
N ASP A 54 -3.62 -4.33 -17.90
CA ASP A 54 -4.41 -5.10 -16.93
C ASP A 54 -3.54 -6.05 -16.11
N GLY A 55 -2.53 -6.67 -16.75
CA GLY A 55 -1.53 -7.48 -16.06
C GLY A 55 -0.76 -6.67 -15.02
N TYR A 56 -0.32 -5.46 -15.38
CA TYR A 56 0.37 -4.54 -14.46
C TYR A 56 -0.52 -4.13 -13.29
N LEU A 57 -1.77 -3.73 -13.54
CA LEU A 57 -2.71 -3.34 -12.48
C LEU A 57 -3.01 -4.52 -11.55
N THR A 58 -3.14 -5.72 -12.09
CA THR A 58 -3.37 -6.94 -11.32
C THR A 58 -2.18 -7.26 -10.42
N ALA A 59 -0.95 -7.22 -10.96
CA ALA A 59 0.26 -7.41 -10.16
C ALA A 59 0.38 -6.36 -9.04
N THR A 60 0.14 -5.09 -9.37
CA THR A 60 0.13 -3.99 -8.41
C THR A 60 -0.88 -4.22 -7.29
N ARG A 61 -2.09 -4.68 -7.63
CA ARG A 61 -3.13 -5.04 -6.65
C ARG A 61 -2.65 -6.09 -5.66
N TYR A 62 -2.06 -7.18 -6.16
CA TYR A 62 -1.57 -8.27 -5.29
C TYR A 62 -0.42 -7.83 -4.40
N ILE A 63 0.49 -6.99 -4.90
CA ILE A 63 1.56 -6.40 -4.08
C ILE A 63 0.96 -5.53 -2.97
N CYS A 64 0.00 -4.66 -3.30
CA CYS A 64 -0.68 -3.83 -2.31
C CYS A 64 -1.41 -4.67 -1.26
N TYR A 65 -2.08 -5.76 -1.65
CA TYR A 65 -2.67 -6.71 -0.70
C TYR A 65 -1.62 -7.32 0.22
N ALA A 66 -0.49 -7.81 -0.31
CA ALA A 66 0.58 -8.36 0.49
C ALA A 66 1.12 -7.34 1.51
N ILE A 67 1.32 -6.08 1.10
CA ILE A 67 1.75 -5.01 1.99
C ILE A 67 0.72 -4.76 3.10
N VAL A 68 -0.57 -4.69 2.77
CA VAL A 68 -1.63 -4.46 3.76
C VAL A 68 -1.69 -5.61 4.77
N TYR A 69 -1.66 -6.86 4.31
CA TYR A 69 -1.66 -8.02 5.21
C TYR A 69 -0.45 -8.05 6.13
N LEU A 70 0.76 -7.80 5.59
CA LEU A 70 1.97 -7.71 6.41
C LEU A 70 1.89 -6.55 7.41
N GLY A 71 1.35 -5.40 7.00
CA GLY A 71 1.10 -4.26 7.88
C GLY A 71 0.16 -4.64 9.03
N LEU A 72 -0.94 -5.33 8.76
CA LEU A 72 -1.87 -5.79 9.79
C LEU A 72 -1.24 -6.80 10.75
N ILE A 73 -0.45 -7.75 10.24
CA ILE A 73 0.29 -8.71 11.07
C ILE A 73 1.25 -7.98 12.02
N LEU A 74 2.03 -7.04 11.49
CA LEU A 74 2.98 -6.25 12.29
C LEU A 74 2.27 -5.34 13.29
N PHE A 75 1.14 -4.74 12.88
CA PHE A 75 0.30 -3.94 13.77
C PHE A 75 -0.15 -4.79 14.96
N TRP A 76 -0.72 -5.96 14.71
CA TRP A 76 -1.19 -6.85 15.77
C TRP A 76 -0.07 -7.30 16.70
N TYR A 77 1.06 -7.73 16.13
CA TYR A 77 2.23 -8.14 16.90
C TYR A 77 2.72 -7.01 17.82
N ASN A 78 2.82 -5.78 17.31
CA ASN A 78 3.29 -4.63 18.09
C ASN A 78 2.27 -4.20 19.15
N LEU A 79 0.97 -4.36 18.88
CA LEU A 79 -0.09 -4.02 19.83
C LEU A 79 -0.09 -4.99 21.02
N VAL A 80 -0.03 -6.31 20.78
CA VAL A 80 0.06 -7.33 21.84
C VAL A 80 1.28 -7.06 22.73
N LYS A 81 2.43 -6.81 22.10
CA LYS A 81 3.67 -6.50 22.84
C LYS A 81 3.58 -5.21 23.66
N PHE A 82 2.85 -4.21 23.18
CA PHE A 82 2.63 -2.96 23.92
C PHE A 82 1.77 -3.20 25.17
N VAL A 83 0.69 -3.97 25.04
CA VAL A 83 -0.17 -4.35 26.17
C VAL A 83 0.62 -5.15 27.21
N GLU A 84 1.39 -6.16 26.78
CA GLU A 84 2.22 -6.97 27.67
C GLU A 84 3.23 -6.14 28.46
N VAL A 85 3.87 -5.16 27.83
CA VAL A 85 4.81 -4.25 28.51
C VAL A 85 4.09 -3.39 29.53
N LYS A 86 2.88 -2.89 29.22
CA LYS A 86 2.06 -2.11 30.16
C LYS A 86 1.60 -2.94 31.34
N GLU A 87 1.18 -4.18 31.15
CA GLU A 87 0.76 -5.07 32.25
C GLU A 87 1.92 -5.46 33.17
N LYS A 88 3.14 -5.61 32.64
CA LYS A 88 4.31 -5.99 33.45
C LYS A 88 4.94 -4.84 34.24
N HIS A 89 4.66 -3.59 33.89
CA HIS A 89 5.29 -2.39 34.50
C HIS A 89 4.26 -1.40 35.10
N GLY A 90 2.97 -1.73 35.08
CA GLY A 90 1.90 -1.03 35.78
C GLY A 90 1.52 -1.77 37.05
#